data_AF-A0A931T6D8-F1
#
_entry.id   AF-A0A931T6D8-F1
#
_cell.length_a   1.000
_cell.length_b   1.000
_cell.length_c   1.000
_cell.angle_alpha   90.00
_cell.angle_beta   90.00
_cell.angle_gamma   90.00
#
_symmetry.space_group_name_H-M   'P 1'
#
loop_
_entity.id
_entity.type
_entity.pdbx_description
1 polymer ?
#
loop_
_entity_poly.entity_id
_entity_poly.type
_entity_poly.pdbx_seq_one_letter_code
_entity_poly.pdbx_strand_id
1 'polypeptide(L)'
;RAEEHEQGGPPALDVFKGRNLHFGIREHAMGANVNGMTLYGSWRVYGATFLQFVDYMRAPVRLAAIMHIPSIFIYTHDSVFLGEDGPTHQPIEHLWAIRGIPGITLFRPGTDYEVGMAWAWAVAKAQGPTVMTLTRQKLDPIKPAEGFDYENVWKGAYVVSGYESGEITFIATGSEVPLAVKAAEELKAKGITARVVSAPSLELFDRQSSDYRDAVLGDRDKLVAIEAGRTDGWWKYVSHRGLVIGIDTFGASAPAERIAEEFGFTPAKVAARVMAWKSS
;
A
#
# COMPACT_ATOMS: atom_id res chain seq x y z
N ARG A 1 -24.99 10.56 14.89
CA ARG A 1 -25.74 10.19 16.11
C ARG A 1 -27.00 9.50 15.64
N ALA A 2 -27.10 8.20 15.87
CA ALA A 2 -28.28 7.40 15.59
C ALA A 2 -29.04 7.24 16.91
N GLU A 3 -29.73 8.29 17.32
CA GLU A 3 -30.70 8.26 18.41
C GLU A 3 -31.82 9.18 17.97
N GLU A 4 -32.80 8.58 17.28
CA GLU A 4 -34.21 8.99 17.10
C GLU A 4 -34.76 8.25 15.87
N HIS A 5 -35.01 6.94 16.02
CA HIS A 5 -35.91 6.22 15.12
C HIS A 5 -36.78 5.27 15.95
N GLU A 6 -37.47 5.83 16.95
CA GLU A 6 -38.72 5.28 17.43
C GLU A 6 -39.86 5.99 16.71
N GLN A 7 -40.31 5.42 15.58
CA GLN A 7 -41.70 5.39 15.12
C GLN A 7 -41.73 4.81 13.71
N GLY A 8 -42.53 3.75 13.53
CA GLY A 8 -42.63 2.93 12.31
C GLY A 8 -43.30 3.61 11.11
N GLY A 9 -42.76 4.76 10.67
CA GLY A 9 -43.03 5.35 9.36
C GLY A 9 -41.84 5.15 8.41
N PRO A 10 -42.02 5.29 7.09
CA PRO A 10 -40.90 5.32 6.16
C PRO A 10 -39.93 6.45 6.55
N PRO A 11 -38.61 6.27 6.36
CA PRO A 11 -37.62 7.31 6.68
C PRO A 11 -38.01 8.64 6.04
N ALA A 12 -37.90 9.73 6.79
CA ALA A 12 -38.13 11.07 6.25
C ALA A 12 -37.20 11.33 5.05
N LEU A 13 -37.69 12.05 4.02
CA LEU A 13 -36.99 12.23 2.75
C LEU A 13 -35.63 12.96 2.89
N ASP A 14 -35.43 13.69 3.97
CA ASP A 14 -34.20 14.39 4.32
C ASP A 14 -33.07 13.41 4.72
N VAL A 15 -33.40 12.23 5.25
CA VAL A 15 -32.43 11.17 5.59
C VAL A 15 -31.65 10.71 4.35
N PHE A 16 -32.28 10.73 3.16
CA PHE A 16 -31.64 10.34 1.90
C PHE A 16 -30.67 11.38 1.31
N LYS A 17 -30.54 12.57 1.92
CA LYS A 17 -29.54 13.58 1.51
C LYS A 17 -28.15 13.33 2.15
N GLY A 18 -28.06 12.41 3.12
CA GLY A 18 -26.80 12.09 3.81
C GLY A 18 -25.73 11.56 2.85
N ARG A 19 -24.48 11.95 3.08
CA ARG A 19 -23.30 11.50 2.30
C ARG A 19 -22.47 10.43 3.02
N ASN A 20 -22.86 10.06 4.24
CA ASN A 20 -22.23 8.99 5.02
C ASN A 20 -23.14 7.78 5.07
N LEU A 21 -22.64 6.65 4.56
CA LEU A 21 -23.35 5.38 4.59
C LEU A 21 -22.78 4.51 5.71
N HIS A 22 -23.67 4.02 6.58
CA HIS A 22 -23.32 3.08 7.63
C HIS A 22 -23.68 1.66 7.19
N PHE A 23 -22.73 0.95 6.58
CA PHE A 23 -22.96 -0.41 6.08
C PHE A 23 -23.13 -1.45 7.20
N GLY A 24 -22.62 -1.16 8.40
CA GLY A 24 -22.46 -2.14 9.48
C GLY A 24 -21.31 -3.10 9.21
N ILE A 25 -21.22 -4.19 9.98
CA ILE A 25 -20.22 -5.26 9.80
C ILE A 25 -20.67 -6.15 8.62
N ARG A 26 -20.53 -5.63 7.40
CA ARG A 26 -21.09 -6.23 6.18
C ARG A 26 -20.21 -5.93 4.97
N GLU A 27 -18.92 -6.25 5.03
CA GLU A 27 -17.92 -5.93 4.02
C GLU A 27 -18.32 -6.42 2.63
N HIS A 28 -18.82 -7.65 2.52
CA HIS A 28 -19.28 -8.21 1.25
C HIS A 28 -20.39 -7.36 0.62
N ALA A 29 -21.42 -7.04 1.41
CA ALA A 29 -22.55 -6.24 0.95
C ALA A 29 -22.11 -4.80 0.68
N MET A 30 -21.22 -4.22 1.48
CA MET A 30 -20.61 -2.92 1.22
C MET A 30 -19.94 -2.90 -0.14
N GLY A 31 -19.09 -3.89 -0.45
CA GLY A 31 -18.42 -3.97 -1.75
C GLY A 31 -19.38 -4.02 -2.93
N ALA A 32 -20.44 -4.85 -2.82
CA ALA A 32 -21.47 -4.93 -3.86
C ALA A 32 -22.25 -3.62 -4.02
N ASN A 33 -22.60 -2.95 -2.91
CA ASN A 33 -23.29 -1.67 -2.93
C ASN A 33 -22.43 -0.55 -3.52
N VAL A 34 -21.14 -0.47 -3.16
CA VAL A 34 -20.19 0.49 -3.76
C VAL A 34 -20.13 0.33 -5.27
N ASN A 35 -20.06 -0.92 -5.76
CA ASN A 35 -20.08 -1.19 -7.20
C ASN A 35 -21.40 -0.74 -7.83
N GLY A 36 -22.54 -1.11 -7.25
CA GLY A 36 -23.87 -0.76 -7.77
C GLY A 36 -24.11 0.75 -7.82
N MET A 37 -23.72 1.48 -6.78
CA MET A 37 -23.85 2.93 -6.74
C MET A 37 -22.91 3.63 -7.72
N THR A 38 -21.69 3.10 -7.90
CA THR A 38 -20.74 3.64 -8.89
C THR A 38 -21.25 3.40 -10.32
N LEU A 39 -21.81 2.22 -10.60
CA LEU A 39 -22.44 1.89 -11.89
C LEU A 39 -23.64 2.78 -12.22
N TYR A 40 -24.45 3.14 -11.21
CA TYR A 40 -25.55 4.09 -11.40
C TYR A 40 -25.08 5.46 -11.91
N GLY A 41 -23.80 5.81 -11.70
CA GLY A 41 -23.13 6.91 -12.40
C GLY A 41 -23.33 8.32 -11.81
N SER A 42 -24.17 8.47 -10.78
CA SER A 42 -24.45 9.78 -10.16
C SER A 42 -23.44 10.20 -9.09
N TRP A 43 -22.62 9.27 -8.59
CA TRP A 43 -21.71 9.52 -7.47
C TRP A 43 -20.33 8.88 -7.66
N ARG A 44 -19.33 9.43 -6.98
CA ARG A 44 -18.08 8.74 -6.67
C ARG A 44 -18.22 8.14 -5.28
N VAL A 45 -18.18 6.82 -5.19
CA VAL A 45 -18.47 6.10 -3.95
C VAL A 45 -17.22 5.34 -3.52
N TYR A 46 -16.93 5.39 -2.22
CA TYR A 46 -15.92 4.55 -1.62
C TYR A 46 -16.50 3.69 -0.50
N GLY A 47 -15.91 2.52 -0.28
CA GLY A 47 -16.13 1.68 0.90
C GLY A 47 -14.85 1.54 1.69
N ALA A 48 -14.94 1.46 3.02
CA ALA A 48 -13.78 1.38 3.89
C ALA A 48 -13.92 0.29 4.95
N THR A 49 -12.86 -0.50 5.16
CA THR A 49 -12.72 -1.48 6.26
C THR A 49 -11.23 -1.69 6.57
N PHE A 50 -10.86 -2.66 7.40
CA PHE A 50 -9.46 -3.05 7.62
C PHE A 50 -8.98 -3.92 6.45
N LEU A 51 -7.69 -3.84 6.09
CA LEU A 51 -7.12 -4.63 5.00
C LEU A 51 -7.32 -6.13 5.21
N GLN A 52 -7.24 -6.60 6.46
CA GLN A 52 -7.52 -8.00 6.82
C GLN A 52 -8.88 -8.48 6.31
N PHE A 53 -9.89 -7.61 6.32
CA PHE A 53 -11.26 -7.97 5.97
C PHE A 53 -11.57 -7.83 4.48
N VAL A 54 -10.55 -7.56 3.63
CA VAL A 54 -10.70 -7.70 2.18
C VAL A 54 -11.15 -9.12 1.81
N ASP A 55 -10.76 -10.14 2.59
CA ASP A 55 -11.19 -11.52 2.35
C ASP A 55 -12.71 -11.70 2.41
N TYR A 56 -13.41 -10.92 3.25
CA TYR A 56 -14.87 -10.90 3.29
C TYR A 56 -15.51 -10.24 2.07
N MET A 57 -14.77 -9.42 1.32
CA MET A 57 -15.28 -8.66 0.17
C MET A 57 -14.46 -8.82 -1.13
N ARG A 58 -13.62 -9.86 -1.20
CA ARG A 58 -12.75 -10.13 -2.35
C ARG A 58 -13.54 -10.35 -3.63
N ALA A 59 -14.69 -11.02 -3.55
CA ALA A 59 -15.55 -11.28 -4.70
C ALA A 59 -16.14 -10.00 -5.30
N PRO A 60 -16.76 -9.08 -4.52
CA PRO A 60 -17.15 -7.76 -5.03
C PRO A 60 -15.99 -6.95 -5.62
N VAL A 61 -14.81 -6.96 -5.02
CA VAL A 61 -13.62 -6.24 -5.53
C VAL A 61 -13.20 -6.82 -6.89
N ARG A 62 -13.17 -8.15 -7.01
CA ARG A 62 -12.89 -8.83 -8.29
C ARG A 62 -13.95 -8.51 -9.35
N LEU A 63 -15.22 -8.45 -8.98
CA LEU A 63 -16.29 -8.05 -9.89
C LEU A 63 -16.15 -6.61 -10.38
N ALA A 64 -15.73 -5.69 -9.51
CA ALA A 64 -15.41 -4.32 -9.91
C ALA A 64 -14.35 -4.29 -11.01
N ALA A 65 -13.32 -5.14 -10.87
CA ALA A 65 -12.23 -5.24 -11.84
C ALA A 65 -12.69 -5.82 -13.18
N ILE A 66 -13.49 -6.89 -13.16
CA ILE A 66 -14.08 -7.50 -14.38
C ILE A 66 -14.97 -6.51 -15.13
N MET A 67 -15.77 -5.74 -14.39
CA MET A 67 -16.72 -4.79 -14.97
C MET A 67 -16.10 -3.41 -15.27
N HIS A 68 -14.80 -3.23 -15.03
CA HIS A 68 -14.11 -1.95 -15.17
C HIS A 68 -14.78 -0.79 -14.40
N ILE A 69 -15.33 -1.10 -13.22
CA ILE A 69 -16.01 -0.10 -12.40
C ILE A 69 -14.95 0.67 -11.64
N PRO A 70 -14.92 2.03 -11.71
CA PRO A 70 -13.98 2.86 -10.96
C PRO A 70 -14.38 2.98 -9.48
N SER A 71 -14.74 1.86 -8.85
CA SER A 71 -15.01 1.77 -7.41
C SER A 71 -13.77 2.08 -6.61
N ILE A 72 -13.94 2.77 -5.48
CA ILE A 72 -12.84 3.11 -4.59
C ILE A 72 -12.96 2.26 -3.32
N PHE A 73 -11.93 1.47 -3.01
CA PHE A 73 -11.87 0.67 -1.80
C PHE A 73 -10.72 1.13 -0.91
N ILE A 74 -11.03 1.46 0.33
CA ILE A 74 -10.06 1.91 1.33
C ILE A 74 -9.86 0.81 2.36
N TYR A 75 -8.62 0.39 2.54
CA TYR A 75 -8.24 -0.63 3.49
C TYR A 75 -7.24 -0.05 4.48
N THR A 76 -7.68 0.26 5.68
CA THR A 76 -6.80 0.76 6.75
C THR A 76 -6.14 -0.39 7.49
N HIS A 77 -5.21 -0.11 8.41
CA HIS A 77 -4.53 -1.13 9.22
C HIS A 77 -3.83 -2.17 8.33
N ASP A 78 -2.94 -1.68 7.48
CA ASP A 78 -2.41 -2.39 6.32
C ASP A 78 -1.35 -3.48 6.60
N SER A 79 -0.94 -3.69 7.85
CA SER A 79 0.21 -4.54 8.18
C SER A 79 0.21 -5.01 9.64
N VAL A 80 1.22 -5.82 10.00
CA VAL A 80 1.49 -6.25 11.39
C VAL A 80 1.66 -5.10 12.38
N PHE A 81 1.98 -3.89 11.92
CA PHE A 81 2.11 -2.70 12.77
C PHE A 81 0.79 -2.21 13.34
N LEU A 82 -0.33 -2.86 13.01
CA LEU A 82 -1.54 -2.81 13.81
C LEU A 82 -1.26 -3.16 15.28
N GLY A 83 -0.35 -4.06 15.64
CA GLY A 83 0.00 -4.25 17.05
C GLY A 83 -0.96 -5.19 17.81
N GLU A 84 -1.54 -4.70 18.90
CA GLU A 84 -2.11 -5.54 19.96
C GLU A 84 -3.30 -6.41 19.55
N ASP A 85 -4.03 -6.05 18.49
CA ASP A 85 -5.16 -6.84 17.97
C ASP A 85 -4.73 -8.21 17.41
N GLY A 86 -3.41 -8.40 17.18
CA GLY A 86 -2.80 -9.70 16.94
C GLY A 86 -3.06 -10.31 15.57
N PRO A 87 -2.65 -11.58 15.37
CA PRO A 87 -2.52 -12.17 14.04
C PRO A 87 -3.83 -12.28 13.25
N THR A 88 -4.99 -12.29 13.91
CA THR A 88 -6.29 -12.35 13.22
C THR A 88 -6.68 -11.04 12.55
N HIS A 89 -6.00 -9.94 12.86
CA HIS A 89 -6.27 -8.61 12.32
C HIS A 89 -5.12 -8.04 11.50
N GLN A 90 -3.98 -8.74 11.46
CA GLN A 90 -2.72 -8.25 10.89
C GLN A 90 -2.52 -8.84 9.48
N PRO A 91 -2.61 -8.01 8.44
CA PRO A 91 -2.44 -8.49 7.06
C PRO A 91 -1.02 -8.99 6.78
N ILE A 92 -0.91 -10.13 6.08
CA ILE A 92 0.39 -10.66 5.59
C ILE A 92 0.40 -10.83 4.07
N GLU A 93 -0.55 -11.59 3.53
CA GLU A 93 -0.68 -11.99 2.13
C GLU A 93 -1.55 -11.05 1.29
N HIS A 94 -2.35 -10.23 1.95
CA HIS A 94 -3.47 -9.49 1.36
C HIS A 94 -3.04 -8.56 0.23
N LEU A 95 -1.88 -7.91 0.33
CA LEU A 95 -1.35 -7.05 -0.74
C LEU A 95 -1.15 -7.83 -2.05
N TRP A 96 -0.49 -8.99 -2.00
CA TRP A 96 -0.29 -9.85 -3.16
C TRP A 96 -1.58 -10.54 -3.60
N ALA A 97 -2.46 -10.86 -2.65
CA ALA A 97 -3.77 -11.40 -2.95
C ALA A 97 -4.61 -10.39 -3.77
N ILE A 98 -4.50 -9.09 -3.50
CA ILE A 98 -5.18 -8.04 -4.27
C ILE A 98 -4.45 -7.75 -5.59
N ARG A 99 -3.13 -7.58 -5.57
CA ARG A 99 -2.29 -7.38 -6.78
C ARG A 99 -2.49 -8.47 -7.82
N GLY A 100 -2.79 -9.70 -7.38
CA GLY A 100 -3.10 -10.83 -8.26
C GLY A 100 -4.43 -10.72 -9.01
N ILE A 101 -5.30 -9.76 -8.71
CA ILE A 101 -6.56 -9.53 -9.41
C ILE A 101 -6.30 -8.59 -10.62
N PRO A 102 -6.51 -9.05 -11.87
CA PRO A 102 -6.30 -8.22 -13.04
C PRO A 102 -7.20 -6.99 -13.05
N GLY A 103 -6.68 -5.86 -13.54
CA GLY A 103 -7.47 -4.62 -13.70
C GLY A 103 -7.61 -3.77 -12.43
N ILE A 104 -7.09 -4.22 -11.28
CA ILE A 104 -6.97 -3.39 -10.08
C ILE A 104 -5.81 -2.40 -10.24
N THR A 105 -5.95 -1.23 -9.63
CA THR A 105 -4.82 -0.34 -9.31
C THR A 105 -4.74 -0.21 -7.79
N LEU A 106 -3.70 -0.75 -7.17
CA LEU A 106 -3.49 -0.66 -5.73
C LEU A 106 -2.46 0.44 -5.43
N PHE A 107 -2.83 1.34 -4.52
CA PHE A 107 -1.91 2.29 -3.90
C PHE A 107 -1.64 1.89 -2.45
N ARG A 108 -0.37 1.71 -2.11
CA ARG A 108 0.15 1.60 -0.74
C ARG A 108 1.13 2.77 -0.48
N PRO A 109 0.61 3.96 -0.18
CA PRO A 109 1.40 5.18 -0.07
C PRO A 109 2.27 5.19 1.19
N GLY A 110 3.54 5.58 1.05
CA GLY A 110 4.50 5.79 2.13
C GLY A 110 4.67 7.26 2.55
N THR A 111 4.02 8.19 1.85
CA THR A 111 4.02 9.63 2.19
C THR A 111 2.62 10.23 2.14
N ASP A 112 2.46 11.40 2.74
CA ASP A 112 1.21 12.17 2.72
C ASP A 112 0.83 12.64 1.30
N TYR A 113 1.80 13.07 0.51
CA TYR A 113 1.55 13.48 -0.86
C TYR A 113 1.22 12.29 -1.78
N GLU A 114 1.76 11.09 -1.52
CA GLU A 114 1.34 9.88 -2.21
C GLU A 114 -0.12 9.52 -1.90
N VAL A 115 -0.59 9.72 -0.67
CA VAL A 115 -2.03 9.57 -0.33
C VAL A 115 -2.88 10.54 -1.16
N GLY A 116 -2.47 11.81 -1.24
CA GLY A 116 -3.17 12.82 -2.05
C GLY A 116 -3.23 12.44 -3.53
N MET A 117 -2.11 11.97 -4.09
CA MET A 117 -2.03 11.57 -5.49
C MET A 117 -2.76 10.26 -5.80
N ALA A 118 -2.84 9.32 -4.85
CA ALA A 118 -3.67 8.12 -4.97
C ALA A 118 -5.16 8.47 -5.07
N TRP A 119 -5.63 9.40 -4.23
CA TRP A 119 -7.00 9.93 -4.32
C TRP A 119 -7.26 10.67 -5.63
N ALA A 120 -6.33 11.52 -6.06
CA ALA A 120 -6.43 12.22 -7.33
C ALA A 120 -6.52 11.24 -8.51
N TRP A 121 -5.74 10.16 -8.50
CA TRP A 121 -5.85 9.08 -9.48
C TRP A 121 -7.24 8.44 -9.47
N ALA A 122 -7.71 8.03 -8.28
CA ALA A 122 -8.98 7.33 -8.10
C ALA A 122 -10.17 8.13 -8.68
N VAL A 123 -10.12 9.46 -8.53
CA VAL A 123 -11.20 10.35 -8.98
C VAL A 123 -11.07 10.74 -10.46
N ALA A 124 -9.85 11.00 -10.93
CA ALA A 124 -9.62 11.66 -12.21
C ALA A 124 -9.13 10.74 -13.35
N LYS A 125 -8.52 9.58 -13.04
CA LYS A 125 -7.81 8.75 -14.02
C LYS A 125 -8.25 7.29 -14.04
N ALA A 126 -8.82 6.79 -12.95
CA ALA A 126 -9.16 5.38 -12.80
C ALA A 126 -10.14 4.88 -13.89
N GLN A 127 -9.74 3.80 -14.58
CA GLN A 127 -10.56 3.08 -15.56
C GLN A 127 -11.09 1.74 -15.01
N GLY A 128 -10.86 1.50 -13.73
CA GLY A 128 -11.18 0.28 -13.01
C GLY A 128 -11.02 0.54 -11.51
N PRO A 129 -11.22 -0.47 -10.66
CA PRO A 129 -11.24 -0.26 -9.22
C PRO A 129 -9.88 0.22 -8.71
N THR A 130 -9.92 1.23 -7.86
CA THR A 130 -8.76 1.72 -7.13
C THR A 130 -8.83 1.24 -5.70
N VAL A 131 -7.76 0.61 -5.25
CA VAL A 131 -7.58 0.15 -3.87
C VAL A 131 -6.54 1.05 -3.20
N MET A 132 -6.83 1.53 -1.99
CA MET A 132 -5.87 2.29 -1.18
C MET A 132 -5.66 1.58 0.16
N THR A 133 -4.44 1.11 0.41
CA THR A 133 -4.07 0.48 1.68
C THR A 133 -3.33 1.48 2.57
N LEU A 134 -3.86 1.79 3.75
CA LEU A 134 -3.41 2.89 4.60
C LEU A 134 -3.01 2.37 5.99
N THR A 135 -1.99 2.99 6.56
CA THR A 135 -1.43 2.59 7.85
C THR A 135 -2.37 2.95 9.01
N ARG A 136 -2.22 2.25 10.14
CA ARG A 136 -2.79 2.68 11.44
C ARG A 136 -1.93 3.78 12.05
N GLN A 137 -0.64 3.50 12.05
CA GLN A 137 0.41 4.27 12.68
C GLN A 137 0.80 5.48 11.84
N LYS A 138 1.37 6.48 12.52
CA LYS A 138 2.01 7.63 11.85
C LYS A 138 3.28 7.18 11.14
N LEU A 139 3.56 7.81 10.01
CA LEU A 139 4.81 7.64 9.27
C LEU A 139 5.66 8.89 9.41
N ASP A 140 6.98 8.70 9.38
CA ASP A 140 7.90 9.83 9.31
C ASP A 140 7.71 10.56 7.96
N PRO A 141 7.56 11.89 7.97
CA PRO A 141 7.37 12.63 6.75
C PRO A 141 8.65 12.64 5.92
N ILE A 142 8.51 12.33 4.63
CA ILE A 142 9.58 12.50 3.64
C ILE A 142 9.25 13.76 2.85
N LYS A 143 10.12 14.77 2.93
CA LYS A 143 9.94 15.98 2.14
C LYS A 143 10.25 15.68 0.68
N PRO A 144 9.40 16.06 -0.28
CA PRO A 144 9.74 15.96 -1.68
C PRO A 144 10.96 16.84 -2.00
N ALA A 145 11.78 16.41 -2.96
CA ALA A 145 12.87 17.22 -3.48
C ALA A 145 12.34 18.53 -4.10
N GLU A 146 13.19 19.55 -4.15
CA GLU A 146 12.84 20.80 -4.84
C GLU A 146 12.51 20.51 -6.32
N GLY A 147 11.39 21.06 -6.80
CA GLY A 147 10.91 20.81 -8.17
C GLY A 147 10.34 19.41 -8.41
N PHE A 148 10.09 18.61 -7.36
CA PHE A 148 9.47 17.30 -7.50
C PHE A 148 8.11 17.39 -8.21
N ASP A 149 7.98 16.63 -9.29
CA ASP A 149 6.71 16.44 -9.98
C ASP A 149 5.89 15.34 -9.28
N TYR A 150 4.79 15.73 -8.65
CA TYR A 150 3.88 14.83 -7.96
C TYR A 150 3.22 13.80 -8.89
N GLU A 151 3.12 14.06 -10.21
CA GLU A 151 2.61 13.07 -11.16
C GLU A 151 3.54 11.86 -11.30
N ASN A 152 4.79 11.93 -10.81
CA ASN A 152 5.65 10.74 -10.71
C ASN A 152 5.05 9.63 -9.84
N VAL A 153 4.17 9.97 -8.88
CA VAL A 153 3.42 8.96 -8.11
C VAL A 153 2.56 8.08 -9.05
N TRP A 154 2.03 8.64 -10.13
CA TRP A 154 1.23 7.91 -11.12
C TRP A 154 2.06 7.07 -12.09
N LYS A 155 3.40 7.19 -12.06
CA LYS A 155 4.30 6.22 -12.71
C LYS A 155 4.47 4.95 -11.87
N GLY A 156 3.88 4.90 -10.67
CA GLY A 156 3.78 3.71 -9.82
C GLY A 156 4.98 3.44 -8.93
N ALA A 157 6.20 3.70 -9.42
CA ALA A 157 7.40 3.71 -8.60
C ALA A 157 8.39 4.76 -9.10
N TYR A 158 9.08 5.43 -8.18
CA TYR A 158 10.04 6.50 -8.48
C TYR A 158 11.11 6.62 -7.38
N VAL A 159 12.24 7.24 -7.70
CA VAL A 159 13.30 7.50 -6.71
C VAL A 159 12.85 8.61 -5.77
N VAL A 160 12.70 8.29 -4.48
CA VAL A 160 12.21 9.22 -3.46
C VAL A 160 13.36 9.87 -2.68
N SER A 161 14.51 9.19 -2.57
CA SER A 161 15.67 9.69 -1.83
C SER A 161 16.96 8.97 -2.25
N GLY A 162 18.10 9.57 -1.91
CA GLY A 162 19.43 9.00 -2.13
C GLY A 162 20.10 9.49 -3.42
N TYR A 163 20.90 8.60 -4.02
CA TYR A 163 21.75 8.92 -5.17
C TYR A 163 21.08 8.54 -6.49
N GLU A 164 21.48 9.20 -7.59
CA GLU A 164 21.06 8.78 -8.94
C GLU A 164 21.56 7.36 -9.26
N SER A 165 22.78 7.03 -8.82
CA SER A 165 23.34 5.68 -8.82
C SER A 165 23.96 5.37 -7.46
N GLY A 166 23.44 4.34 -6.79
CA GLY A 166 23.98 3.82 -5.53
C GLY A 166 24.52 2.42 -5.72
N GLU A 167 25.35 1.95 -4.79
CA GLU A 167 25.74 0.54 -4.74
C GLU A 167 24.55 -0.40 -4.51
N ILE A 168 23.48 0.10 -3.90
CA ILE A 168 22.27 -0.65 -3.57
C ILE A 168 21.04 0.19 -3.93
N THR A 169 20.00 -0.47 -4.46
CA THR A 169 18.68 0.15 -4.61
C THR A 169 17.73 -0.49 -3.61
N PHE A 170 17.13 0.30 -2.72
CA PHE A 170 15.94 -0.10 -2.01
C PHE A 170 14.71 0.15 -2.87
N ILE A 171 13.77 -0.79 -2.89
CA ILE A 171 12.40 -0.57 -3.36
C ILE A 171 11.44 -0.93 -2.24
N ALA A 172 10.61 0.02 -1.81
CA ALA A 172 9.72 -0.17 -0.69
C ALA A 172 8.31 0.38 -0.98
N THR A 173 7.33 -0.09 -0.23
CA THR A 173 5.93 0.39 -0.32
C THR A 173 5.43 0.78 1.06
N GLY A 174 4.50 1.74 1.13
CA GLY A 174 3.85 2.09 2.39
C GLY A 174 4.80 2.53 3.50
N SER A 175 4.54 2.03 4.70
CA SER A 175 5.33 2.30 5.90
C SER A 175 6.82 1.96 5.78
N GLU A 176 7.20 1.11 4.83
CA GLU A 176 8.59 0.69 4.66
C GLU A 176 9.42 1.71 3.87
N VAL A 177 8.80 2.69 3.21
CA VAL A 177 9.51 3.75 2.48
C VAL A 177 10.35 4.64 3.44
N PRO A 178 9.78 5.25 4.50
CA PRO A 178 10.59 6.00 5.46
C PRO A 178 11.59 5.11 6.22
N LEU A 179 11.24 3.85 6.47
CA LEU A 179 12.17 2.86 7.04
C LEU A 179 13.40 2.65 6.14
N ALA A 180 13.19 2.50 4.83
CA ALA A 180 14.25 2.34 3.84
C ALA A 180 15.15 3.59 3.74
N VAL A 181 14.57 4.79 3.85
CA VAL A 181 15.34 6.05 3.92
C VAL A 181 16.27 6.05 5.13
N LYS A 182 15.75 5.74 6.32
CA LYS A 182 16.57 5.67 7.54
C LYS A 182 17.62 4.55 7.47
N ALA A 183 17.29 3.39 6.90
CA ALA A 183 18.26 2.32 6.70
C ALA A 183 19.38 2.72 5.71
N ALA A 184 19.06 3.51 4.68
CA ALA A 184 20.06 4.06 3.76
C ALA A 184 21.03 5.02 4.48
N GLU A 185 20.54 5.80 5.45
CA GLU A 185 21.39 6.67 6.30
C GLU A 185 22.35 5.84 7.17
N GLU A 186 21.86 4.75 7.78
CA GLU A 186 22.68 3.79 8.54
C GLU A 186 23.78 3.14 7.68
N LEU A 187 23.46 2.77 6.44
CA LEU A 187 24.43 2.22 5.49
C LEU A 187 25.45 3.26 5.04
N LYS A 188 25.03 4.51 4.85
CA LYS A 188 25.92 5.61 4.48
C LYS A 188 26.97 5.87 5.56
N ALA A 189 26.59 5.78 6.84
CA ALA A 189 27.54 5.88 7.96
C ALA A 189 28.63 4.78 7.93
N LYS A 190 28.39 3.69 7.20
CA LYS A 190 29.32 2.58 6.98
C LYS A 190 30.00 2.61 5.61
N GLY A 191 29.87 3.72 4.87
CA GLY A 191 30.49 3.93 3.57
C GLY A 191 29.77 3.29 2.39
N ILE A 192 28.54 2.80 2.56
CA ILE A 192 27.75 2.20 1.48
C ILE A 192 26.68 3.15 1.01
N THR A 193 26.65 3.38 -0.30
CA THR A 193 25.66 4.26 -0.92
C THR A 193 24.42 3.48 -1.32
N ALA A 194 23.25 3.95 -0.88
CA ALA A 194 21.97 3.37 -1.28
C ALA A 194 21.05 4.46 -1.86
N ARG A 195 20.27 4.08 -2.88
CA ARG A 195 19.14 4.87 -3.40
C ARG A 195 17.83 4.24 -2.97
N VAL A 196 16.80 5.04 -2.76
CA VAL A 196 15.49 4.57 -2.28
C VAL A 196 14.42 4.87 -3.32
N VAL A 197 13.73 3.83 -3.74
CA VAL A 197 12.56 3.88 -4.61
C VAL A 197 11.32 3.70 -3.76
N SER A 198 10.40 4.66 -3.83
CA SER A 198 9.03 4.47 -3.37
C SER A 198 8.23 3.81 -4.50
N ALA A 199 7.51 2.74 -4.20
CA ALA A 199 6.68 2.02 -5.15
C ALA A 199 5.21 1.96 -4.69
N PRO A 200 4.52 3.11 -4.61
CA PRO A 200 3.14 3.16 -4.11
C PRO A 200 2.18 2.32 -4.95
N SER A 201 2.41 2.13 -6.26
CA SER A 201 1.60 1.22 -7.08
C SER A 201 2.45 0.41 -8.06
N LEU A 202 2.59 -0.88 -7.78
CA LEU A 202 3.28 -1.82 -8.66
C LEU A 202 2.52 -2.03 -9.98
N GLU A 203 1.18 -1.94 -9.97
CA GLU A 203 0.37 -2.09 -11.17
C GLU A 203 0.58 -0.93 -12.15
N LEU A 204 0.71 0.30 -11.66
CA LEU A 204 1.05 1.44 -12.52
C LEU A 204 2.50 1.37 -12.98
N PHE A 205 3.40 0.89 -12.13
CA PHE A 205 4.80 0.71 -12.48
C PHE A 205 4.97 -0.32 -13.61
N ASP A 206 4.25 -1.44 -13.54
CA ASP A 206 4.26 -2.49 -14.57
C ASP A 206 3.78 -2.01 -15.94
N ARG A 207 2.95 -0.96 -16.00
CA ARG A 207 2.46 -0.35 -17.23
C ARG A 207 3.49 0.58 -17.89
N GLN A 208 4.56 0.95 -17.18
CA GLN A 208 5.60 1.80 -17.73
C GLN A 208 6.49 1.03 -18.72
N SER A 209 7.24 1.76 -19.54
CA SER A 209 8.21 1.17 -20.46
C SER A 209 9.26 0.34 -19.71
N SER A 210 9.87 -0.64 -20.39
CA SER A 210 11.06 -1.35 -19.88
C SER A 210 12.13 -0.37 -19.43
N ASP A 211 12.41 0.64 -20.26
CA ASP A 211 13.48 1.61 -20.01
C ASP A 211 13.24 2.41 -18.73
N TYR A 212 11.99 2.82 -18.48
CA TYR A 212 11.65 3.51 -17.23
C TYR A 212 11.78 2.58 -16.03
N ARG A 213 11.27 1.35 -16.13
CA ARG A 213 11.35 0.38 -15.04
C ARG A 213 12.80 0.03 -14.71
N ASP A 214 13.64 -0.19 -15.72
CA ASP A 214 15.04 -0.52 -15.53
C ASP A 214 15.83 0.69 -15.00
N ALA A 215 15.49 1.92 -15.39
CA ALA A 215 16.07 3.12 -14.79
C ALA A 215 15.69 3.30 -13.31
N VAL A 216 14.45 2.95 -12.93
CA VAL A 216 13.97 3.02 -11.54
C VAL A 216 14.53 1.90 -10.68
N LEU A 217 14.60 0.67 -11.17
CA LEU A 217 15.12 -0.48 -10.40
C LEU A 217 16.66 -0.48 -10.36
N GLY A 218 17.31 -0.01 -11.42
CA GLY A 218 18.75 -0.15 -11.59
C GLY A 218 19.17 -1.61 -11.72
N ASP A 219 20.30 -1.95 -11.12
CA ASP A 219 20.82 -3.32 -11.12
C ASP A 219 19.97 -4.21 -10.19
N ARG A 220 19.23 -5.15 -10.78
CA ARG A 220 18.32 -6.05 -10.06
C ARG A 220 19.04 -7.05 -9.14
N ASP A 221 20.33 -7.29 -9.38
CA ASP A 221 21.17 -8.08 -8.46
C ASP A 221 21.57 -7.29 -7.22
N LYS A 222 21.40 -5.95 -7.24
CA LYS A 222 21.69 -5.06 -6.12
C LYS A 222 20.42 -4.47 -5.50
N LEU A 223 19.27 -5.04 -5.84
CA LEU A 223 17.95 -4.57 -5.42
C LEU A 223 17.53 -5.22 -4.10
N VAL A 224 17.07 -4.40 -3.16
CA VAL A 224 16.52 -4.81 -1.87
C VAL A 224 15.06 -4.38 -1.79
N ALA A 225 14.14 -5.33 -1.88
CA ALA A 225 12.72 -5.07 -1.67
C ALA A 225 12.36 -5.10 -0.19
N ILE A 226 11.54 -4.14 0.27
CA ILE A 226 11.07 -4.07 1.67
C ILE A 226 9.55 -3.83 1.70
N GLU A 227 8.82 -4.78 2.28
CA GLU A 227 7.36 -4.67 2.47
C GLU A 227 6.93 -5.53 3.65
N ALA A 228 6.15 -4.97 4.58
CA ALA A 228 5.57 -5.70 5.70
C ALA A 228 4.40 -6.61 5.24
N GLY A 229 4.74 -7.64 4.47
CA GLY A 229 3.85 -8.65 3.91
C GLY A 229 4.63 -9.78 3.21
N ARG A 230 3.91 -10.68 2.54
CA ARG A 230 4.49 -11.85 1.85
C ARG A 230 5.57 -11.46 0.84
N THR A 231 6.62 -12.28 0.76
CA THR A 231 7.79 -12.01 -0.10
C THR A 231 7.63 -12.47 -1.55
N ASP A 232 6.76 -13.45 -1.83
CA ASP A 232 6.78 -14.21 -3.09
C ASP A 232 6.69 -13.34 -4.35
N GLY A 233 5.81 -12.33 -4.35
CA GLY A 233 5.60 -11.50 -5.53
C GLY A 233 6.76 -10.53 -5.83
N TRP A 234 7.61 -10.25 -4.84
CA TRP A 234 8.75 -9.34 -5.02
C TRP A 234 9.82 -9.89 -5.96
N TRP A 235 9.91 -11.22 -6.08
CA TRP A 235 10.82 -11.89 -7.02
C TRP A 235 10.49 -11.62 -8.50
N LYS A 236 9.37 -10.95 -8.80
CA LYS A 236 9.10 -10.36 -10.13
C LYS A 236 10.05 -9.20 -10.45
N TYR A 237 10.47 -8.43 -9.44
CA TYR A 237 11.30 -7.23 -9.59
C TYR A 237 12.75 -7.47 -9.18
N VAL A 238 12.94 -8.29 -8.13
CA VAL A 238 14.24 -8.62 -7.54
C VAL A 238 14.79 -9.89 -8.21
N SER A 239 16.09 -9.89 -8.56
CA SER A 239 16.73 -11.10 -9.10
C SER A 239 16.96 -12.13 -7.99
N HIS A 240 17.34 -13.36 -8.36
CA HIS A 240 17.75 -14.40 -7.39
C HIS A 240 18.98 -14.03 -6.55
N ARG A 241 19.74 -13.00 -6.93
CA ARG A 241 20.86 -12.45 -6.15
C ARG A 241 20.47 -11.25 -5.29
N GLY A 242 19.32 -10.63 -5.56
CA GLY A 242 18.80 -9.55 -4.74
C GLY A 242 18.30 -10.02 -3.38
N LEU A 243 17.78 -9.09 -2.59
CA LEU A 243 17.26 -9.35 -1.24
C LEU A 243 15.80 -8.94 -1.14
N VAL A 244 14.98 -9.77 -0.49
CA VAL A 244 13.61 -9.42 -0.12
C VAL A 244 13.48 -9.47 1.40
N ILE A 245 13.04 -8.36 1.98
CA ILE A 245 12.75 -8.18 3.40
C ILE A 245 11.23 -8.08 3.54
N GLY A 246 10.60 -9.17 3.94
CA GLY A 246 9.17 -9.24 4.20
C GLY A 246 8.83 -10.15 5.37
N ILE A 247 7.55 -10.48 5.50
CA ILE A 247 7.01 -11.32 6.56
C ILE A 247 6.27 -12.49 5.92
N ASP A 248 6.78 -13.71 6.16
CA ASP A 248 6.24 -14.94 5.58
C ASP A 248 5.50 -15.83 6.58
N THR A 249 5.30 -15.33 7.81
CA THR A 249 4.53 -15.98 8.88
C THR A 249 3.39 -15.08 9.33
N PHE A 250 2.43 -15.61 10.10
CA PHE A 250 1.48 -14.77 10.80
C PHE A 250 2.19 -13.86 11.83
N GLY A 251 1.54 -12.75 12.15
CA GLY A 251 2.04 -11.80 13.13
C GLY A 251 1.82 -12.24 14.59
N ALA A 252 1.85 -11.28 15.51
CA ALA A 252 1.75 -11.53 16.94
C ALA A 252 1.04 -10.36 17.64
N SER A 253 0.38 -10.63 18.78
CA SER A 253 -0.18 -9.58 19.63
C SER A 253 0.92 -8.99 20.51
N ALA A 254 1.37 -7.78 20.17
CA ALA A 254 2.34 -7.00 20.92
C ALA A 254 2.29 -5.53 20.47
N PRO A 255 2.88 -4.58 21.23
CA PRO A 255 3.06 -3.21 20.75
C PRO A 255 3.80 -3.15 19.41
N ALA A 256 3.43 -2.22 18.54
CA ALA A 256 3.97 -2.12 17.17
C ALA A 256 5.52 -2.03 17.13
N GLU A 257 6.13 -1.32 18.08
CA GLU A 257 7.59 -1.22 18.19
C GLU A 257 8.24 -2.58 18.46
N ARG A 258 7.61 -3.40 19.30
CA ARG A 258 8.08 -4.76 19.61
C ARG A 258 7.94 -5.67 18.40
N ILE A 259 6.84 -5.55 17.65
CA ILE A 259 6.65 -6.26 16.39
C ILE A 259 7.73 -5.86 15.38
N ALA A 260 7.97 -4.56 15.19
CA ALA A 260 8.99 -4.08 14.27
C ALA A 260 10.38 -4.61 14.64
N GLU A 261 10.72 -4.61 15.93
CA GLU A 261 11.98 -5.17 16.41
C GLU A 261 12.09 -6.68 16.11
N GLU A 262 11.09 -7.49 16.48
CA GLU A 262 11.14 -8.94 16.30
C GLU A 262 11.12 -9.37 14.83
N PHE A 263 10.33 -8.72 13.98
CA PHE A 263 10.28 -9.00 12.54
C PHE A 263 11.42 -8.34 11.74
N GLY A 264 12.28 -7.54 12.39
CA GLY A 264 13.45 -6.94 11.76
C GLY A 264 13.19 -5.67 10.93
N PHE A 265 12.08 -4.98 11.18
CA PHE A 265 11.68 -3.74 10.53
C PHE A 265 12.13 -2.50 11.32
N THR A 266 13.40 -2.48 11.73
CA THR A 266 14.06 -1.29 12.28
C THR A 266 15.21 -0.87 11.38
N PRO A 267 15.55 0.44 11.29
CA PRO A 267 16.61 0.90 10.39
C PRO A 267 17.92 0.14 10.57
N ALA A 268 18.31 -0.10 11.83
CA ALA A 268 19.50 -0.85 12.18
C ALA A 268 19.44 -2.33 11.72
N LYS A 269 18.30 -3.02 11.90
CA LYS A 269 18.15 -4.42 11.48
C LYS A 269 18.09 -4.57 9.97
N VAL A 270 17.40 -3.66 9.27
CA VAL A 270 17.39 -3.61 7.81
C VAL A 270 18.81 -3.39 7.29
N ALA A 271 19.52 -2.37 7.78
CA ALA A 271 20.90 -2.10 7.37
C ALA A 271 21.82 -3.30 7.66
N ALA A 272 21.71 -3.93 8.83
CA ALA A 272 22.49 -5.12 9.17
C ALA A 272 22.23 -6.29 8.22
N ARG A 273 20.96 -6.54 7.85
CA ARG A 273 20.59 -7.59 6.90
C ARG A 273 21.15 -7.33 5.50
N VAL A 274 21.11 -6.07 5.06
CA VAL A 274 21.71 -5.65 3.79
C VAL A 274 23.23 -5.83 3.79
N MET A 275 23.92 -5.48 4.87
CA MET A 275 25.37 -5.70 5.01
C MET A 275 25.75 -7.18 4.91
N ALA A 276 24.99 -8.02 5.62
CA ALA A 276 25.21 -9.47 5.62
C ALA A 276 25.03 -10.04 4.21
N TRP A 277 23.96 -9.66 3.52
CA TRP A 277 23.67 -10.07 2.14
C TRP A 277 24.72 -9.56 1.13
N LYS A 278 25.18 -8.30 1.23
CA LYS A 278 26.22 -7.78 0.32
C LYS A 278 27.56 -8.51 0.45
N SER A 279 27.78 -9.19 1.58
CA SER A 279 29.02 -9.89 1.91
C SER A 279 28.98 -11.40 1.57
N SER A 280 27.82 -11.93 1.17
CA SER A 280 27.62 -13.33 0.72
C SER A 280 27.74 -13.45 -0.79
#